data_AF-H3DG92-F1
#
_entry.id   AF-H3DG92-F1
#
_cell.length_a   1.000
_cell.length_b   1.000
_cell.length_c   1.000
_cell.angle_alpha   90.00
_cell.angle_beta   90.00
_cell.angle_gamma   90.00
#
_symmetry.space_group_name_H-M   'P 1'
#
loop_
_entity.id
_entity.type
_entity.pdbx_description
1 polymer ?
#
loop_
_entity_poly.entity_id
_entity_poly.type
_entity_poly.pdbx_seq_one_letter_code
_entity_poly.pdbx_strand_id
1 'polypeptide(L)'
;RMCPLLPATFALLLALRAVTPAAVSNPEDYAADEDGPVCDQPECPKLHPKCTKVEHNGCCPECKEVKNFCEYRGKTYKILEEFKPSPCEWCRCEPNNEVHCVVSDCAVPECVNPVYEPEQCCPICKNGPNCFAGTTIIPAGIDVKVDDCTICRCHNGDWWKPAQCVRRECLNGQTL
;
A
#
# COMPACT_ATOMS: atom_id res chain seq x y z
N ARG A 1 -12.14 70.67 57.51
CA ARG A 1 -10.77 71.25 57.58
C ARG A 1 -9.78 70.23 57.05
N MET A 2 -9.35 70.40 55.79
CA MET A 2 -8.02 70.12 55.24
C MET A 2 -8.08 70.61 53.78
N CYS A 3 -7.14 71.49 53.44
CA CYS A 3 -6.89 72.18 52.17
C CYS A 3 -5.50 71.69 51.67
N PRO A 4 -4.91 72.14 50.55
CA PRO A 4 -5.40 72.79 49.31
C PRO A 4 -4.77 72.14 48.03
N LEU A 5 -5.11 72.64 46.82
CA LEU A 5 -4.18 73.25 45.84
C LEU A 5 -4.73 73.23 44.40
N LEU A 6 -4.92 74.45 43.86
CA LEU A 6 -5.15 74.82 42.45
C LEU A 6 -3.83 74.79 41.65
N PRO A 7 -3.84 74.73 40.28
CA PRO A 7 -4.05 75.91 39.41
C PRO A 7 -5.00 75.63 38.23
N ALA A 8 -5.95 76.51 37.88
CA ALA A 8 -5.80 77.72 37.05
C ALA A 8 -5.54 77.46 35.55
N THR A 9 -6.52 77.90 34.75
CA THR A 9 -6.47 78.28 33.32
C THR A 9 -6.41 77.19 32.24
N PHE A 10 -7.48 77.06 31.45
CA PHE A 10 -7.39 77.31 30.00
C PHE A 10 -8.76 77.57 29.37
N ALA A 11 -8.71 78.23 28.22
CA ALA A 11 -9.69 79.12 27.63
C ALA A 11 -11.03 78.52 27.16
N LEU A 12 -12.04 79.39 27.27
CA LEU A 12 -13.25 79.54 26.47
C LEU A 12 -13.11 79.12 25.00
N LEU A 13 -14.08 78.38 24.44
CA LEU A 13 -14.57 78.58 23.07
C LEU A 13 -15.94 77.90 22.85
N LEU A 14 -16.76 78.60 22.08
CA LEU A 14 -18.20 78.51 21.96
C LEU A 14 -18.68 77.41 21.00
N ALA A 15 -19.82 76.82 21.38
CA ALA A 15 -20.99 76.45 20.57
C ALA A 15 -20.81 75.89 19.14
N LEU A 16 -21.23 74.64 18.96
CA LEU A 16 -22.05 74.22 17.82
C LEU A 16 -23.22 73.39 18.35
N ARG A 17 -24.44 73.95 18.23
CA ARG A 17 -25.69 73.19 18.37
C ARG A 17 -25.88 72.36 17.09
N ALA A 18 -26.06 71.05 17.25
CA ALA A 18 -26.88 70.26 16.35
C ALA A 18 -27.85 69.44 17.21
N VAL A 19 -29.13 69.81 17.11
CA VAL A 19 -30.30 69.06 17.61
C VAL A 19 -30.84 68.34 16.38
N THR A 20 -30.84 67.01 16.31
CA THR A 20 -31.96 66.05 16.51
C THR A 20 -31.50 64.64 16.02
N PRO A 21 -32.31 63.56 16.09
CA PRO A 21 -33.03 62.99 17.23
C PRO A 21 -32.82 61.45 17.35
N ALA A 22 -33.49 60.86 18.34
CA ALA A 22 -33.93 59.45 18.42
C ALA A 22 -32.82 58.39 18.57
N ALA A 23 -32.58 57.90 19.79
CA ALA A 23 -33.35 56.83 20.43
C ALA A 23 -33.08 55.45 19.79
N VAL A 24 -32.32 54.65 20.54
CA VAL A 24 -32.41 53.20 20.71
C VAL A 24 -32.69 52.38 19.44
N SER A 25 -31.66 51.71 18.93
CA SER A 25 -31.84 50.35 18.44
C SER A 25 -31.06 49.38 19.33
N ASN A 26 -31.78 48.40 19.85
CA ASN A 26 -31.32 47.35 20.74
C ASN A 26 -30.19 46.51 20.11
N PRO A 27 -29.38 45.83 20.93
CA PRO A 27 -28.35 44.90 20.48
C PRO A 27 -28.92 43.52 20.04
N GLU A 28 -30.07 43.46 19.39
CA GLU A 28 -30.71 42.20 18.95
C GLU A 28 -30.96 42.17 17.44
N ASP A 29 -29.97 42.57 16.63
CA ASP A 29 -30.07 42.53 15.17
C ASP A 29 -28.98 41.62 14.54
N TYR A 30 -28.70 40.51 15.21
CA TYR A 30 -28.14 39.34 14.55
C TYR A 30 -29.32 38.42 14.22
N ALA A 31 -29.93 38.66 13.07
CA ALA A 31 -30.68 37.63 12.37
C ALA A 31 -29.68 36.50 12.05
N ALA A 32 -29.58 35.53 12.96
CA ALA A 32 -29.22 34.20 12.56
C ALA A 32 -30.44 33.68 11.79
N ASP A 33 -30.37 33.71 10.46
CA ASP A 33 -31.26 32.91 9.63
C ASP A 33 -30.95 31.44 9.94
N GLU A 34 -31.55 30.93 11.03
CA GLU A 34 -31.49 29.53 11.49
C GLU A 34 -32.37 28.60 10.63
N ASP A 35 -32.95 29.13 9.56
CA ASP A 35 -33.72 28.38 8.59
C ASP A 35 -32.84 28.08 7.38
N GLY A 36 -32.43 26.81 7.25
CA GLY A 36 -31.79 26.29 6.05
C GLY A 36 -32.64 26.56 4.78
N PRO A 37 -32.10 26.32 3.58
CA PRO A 37 -32.78 26.64 2.33
C PRO A 37 -34.19 26.03 2.30
N VAL A 38 -35.21 26.86 2.07
CA VAL A 38 -36.58 26.40 1.86
C VAL A 38 -36.64 25.71 0.50
N CYS A 39 -36.84 24.40 0.51
CA CYS A 39 -36.83 23.57 -0.68
C CYS A 39 -38.25 23.06 -0.96
N ASP A 40 -38.83 23.48 -2.09
CA ASP A 40 -40.07 22.91 -2.61
C ASP A 40 -39.77 21.52 -3.20
N GLN A 41 -39.82 20.50 -2.33
CA GLN A 41 -39.80 19.06 -2.61
C GLN A 41 -39.09 18.63 -3.92
N PRO A 42 -37.75 18.80 -4.02
CA PRO A 42 -37.02 18.44 -5.23
C PRO A 42 -36.77 16.93 -5.33
N GLU A 43 -36.85 16.38 -6.54
CA GLU A 43 -36.29 15.06 -6.84
C GLU A 43 -34.76 15.16 -6.92
N CYS A 44 -34.05 14.74 -5.87
CA CYS A 44 -32.59 14.83 -5.84
C CYS A 44 -31.88 13.72 -6.63
N PRO A 45 -30.72 14.02 -7.26
CA PRO A 45 -29.95 13.03 -8.00
C PRO A 45 -29.30 12.00 -7.07
N LYS A 46 -29.17 10.76 -7.56
CA LYS A 46 -28.40 9.73 -6.87
C LYS A 46 -26.91 10.03 -6.99
N LEU A 47 -26.22 10.12 -5.85
CA LEU A 47 -24.77 10.30 -5.82
C LEU A 47 -24.04 9.07 -6.36
N HIS A 48 -22.90 9.30 -7.00
CA HIS A 48 -22.06 8.22 -7.50
C HIS A 48 -21.52 7.37 -6.33
N PRO A 49 -21.46 6.03 -6.42
CA PRO A 49 -20.95 5.16 -5.34
C PRO A 49 -19.51 5.45 -4.90
N LYS A 50 -18.73 6.12 -5.76
CA LYS A 50 -17.35 6.55 -5.47
C LYS A 50 -17.27 7.83 -4.65
N CYS A 51 -18.39 8.45 -4.28
CA CYS A 51 -18.34 9.67 -3.50
C CYS A 51 -17.78 9.39 -2.09
N THR A 52 -16.72 10.11 -1.71
CA THR A 52 -16.11 9.99 -0.38
C THR A 52 -16.53 11.13 0.54
N LYS A 53 -16.95 12.27 -0.01
CA LYS A 53 -17.38 13.44 0.75
C LYS A 53 -18.63 14.05 0.13
N VAL A 54 -19.68 14.15 0.93
CA VAL A 54 -20.98 14.72 0.55
C VAL A 54 -21.18 16.03 1.30
N GLU A 55 -21.54 17.09 0.58
CA GLU A 55 -21.97 18.36 1.17
C GLU A 55 -23.50 18.52 1.12
N HIS A 56 -24.05 19.17 2.13
CA HIS A 56 -25.49 19.36 2.32
C HIS A 56 -25.86 20.86 2.36
N ASN A 57 -25.07 21.72 1.68
CA ASN A 57 -25.20 23.18 1.73
C ASN A 57 -26.33 23.74 0.84
N GLY A 58 -27.27 22.89 0.41
CA GLY A 58 -28.33 23.22 -0.53
C GLY A 58 -29.45 22.19 -0.50
N CYS A 59 -30.41 22.32 -1.40
CA CYS A 59 -31.59 21.44 -1.42
C CYS A 59 -31.32 19.98 -1.75
N CYS A 60 -30.22 19.69 -2.47
CA CYS A 60 -29.80 18.34 -2.78
C CYS A 60 -28.35 18.12 -2.37
N PRO A 61 -28.01 16.90 -1.94
CA PRO A 61 -26.64 16.58 -1.57
C PRO A 61 -25.74 16.58 -2.80
N GLU A 62 -24.54 17.15 -2.67
CA GLU A 62 -23.53 17.18 -3.72
C GLU A 62 -22.31 16.37 -3.33
N CYS A 63 -21.76 15.61 -4.29
CA CYS A 63 -20.46 14.99 -4.09
C CYS A 63 -19.34 16.00 -4.30
N LYS A 64 -18.55 16.28 -3.25
CA LYS A 64 -17.38 17.16 -3.37
C LYS A 64 -16.10 16.42 -3.70
N GLU A 65 -15.96 15.18 -3.23
CA GLU A 65 -14.75 14.39 -3.46
C GLU A 65 -15.12 12.99 -3.93
N VAL A 66 -14.44 12.54 -4.99
CA VAL A 66 -14.60 11.21 -5.57
C VAL A 66 -13.36 10.40 -5.28
N LYS A 67 -13.54 9.14 -4.85
CA LYS A 67 -12.44 8.20 -4.66
C LYS A 67 -11.74 7.97 -5.99
N ASN A 68 -10.51 8.45 -6.10
CA ASN A 68 -9.63 8.30 -7.27
C ASN A 68 -8.34 7.57 -6.92
N PHE A 69 -8.42 6.65 -5.95
CA PHE A 69 -7.33 5.81 -5.49
C PHE A 69 -7.86 4.44 -5.06
N CYS A 70 -6.97 3.46 -5.03
CA CYS A 70 -7.22 2.18 -4.37
C CYS A 70 -6.55 2.18 -3.00
N GLU A 71 -7.09 1.39 -2.08
CA GLU A 71 -6.49 1.14 -0.78
C GLU A 71 -6.13 -0.33 -0.69
N TYR A 72 -4.87 -0.62 -0.37
CA TYR A 72 -4.37 -1.99 -0.26
C TYR A 72 -3.38 -2.09 0.90
N ARG A 73 -3.70 -2.97 1.86
CA ARG A 73 -2.92 -3.19 3.10
C ARG A 73 -2.53 -1.89 3.82
N GLY A 74 -3.47 -0.95 3.92
CA GLY A 74 -3.28 0.34 4.60
C GLY A 74 -2.46 1.38 3.83
N LYS A 75 -2.15 1.13 2.54
CA LYS A 75 -1.50 2.09 1.64
C LYS A 75 -2.46 2.51 0.54
N THR A 76 -2.32 3.74 0.06
CA THR A 76 -3.11 4.28 -1.05
C THR A 76 -2.31 4.28 -2.34
N TYR A 77 -2.94 3.84 -3.43
CA TYR A 77 -2.35 3.75 -4.77
C TYR A 77 -3.21 4.53 -5.76
N LYS A 78 -2.59 5.25 -6.69
CA LYS A 78 -3.30 6.00 -7.73
C LYS A 78 -3.93 5.03 -8.73
N ILE A 79 -4.99 5.47 -9.40
CA ILE A 79 -5.57 4.70 -10.52
C ILE A 79 -4.49 4.40 -11.57
N LEU A 80 -4.47 3.16 -12.05
CA LEU A 80 -3.46 2.56 -12.95
C LEU A 80 -2.05 2.42 -12.35
N GLU A 81 -1.85 2.74 -11.07
CA GLU A 81 -0.57 2.49 -10.41
C GLU A 81 -0.32 0.99 -10.26
N GLU A 82 0.85 0.56 -10.71
CA GLU A 82 1.35 -0.80 -10.58
C GLU A 82 2.35 -0.87 -9.42
N PHE A 83 2.25 -1.91 -8.61
CA PHE A 83 3.10 -2.07 -7.43
C PHE A 83 3.34 -3.55 -7.12
N LYS A 84 4.44 -3.84 -6.42
CA LYS A 84 4.83 -5.20 -6.02
C LYS A 84 4.88 -5.30 -4.50
N PRO A 85 3.85 -5.87 -3.85
CA PRO A 85 3.86 -6.10 -2.40
C PRO A 85 4.97 -7.07 -1.96
N SER A 86 5.36 -7.99 -2.85
CA SER A 86 6.44 -8.96 -2.63
C SER A 86 7.08 -9.34 -3.98
N PRO A 87 8.21 -10.06 -4.01
CA PRO A 87 8.79 -10.55 -5.25
C PRO A 87 7.84 -11.43 -6.09
N CYS A 88 6.89 -12.12 -5.45
CA CYS A 88 5.94 -13.03 -6.09
C CYS A 88 4.60 -12.39 -6.47
N GLU A 89 4.30 -11.21 -5.96
CA GLU A 89 2.99 -10.59 -6.07
C GLU A 89 3.13 -9.28 -6.83
N TRP A 90 2.35 -9.12 -7.89
CA TRP A 90 2.26 -7.90 -8.66
C TRP A 90 0.81 -7.46 -8.70
N CYS A 91 0.55 -6.19 -8.42
CA CYS A 91 -0.78 -5.64 -8.33
C CYS A 91 -0.90 -4.36 -9.15
N ARG A 92 -2.12 -4.08 -9.60
CA ARG A 92 -2.49 -2.81 -10.22
C ARG A 92 -3.78 -2.27 -9.64
N CYS A 93 -3.83 -0.97 -9.41
CA CYS A 93 -5.05 -0.27 -9.03
C CYS A 93 -5.90 0.00 -10.28
N GLU A 94 -7.07 -0.61 -10.37
CA GLU A 94 -7.94 -0.50 -11.54
C GLU A 94 -8.86 0.74 -11.47
N PRO A 95 -9.39 1.24 -12.60
CA PRO A 95 -10.27 2.42 -12.64
C PRO A 95 -11.56 2.29 -11.82
N ASN A 96 -11.94 1.08 -11.41
CA ASN A 96 -13.08 0.83 -10.53
C ASN A 96 -12.74 0.98 -9.02
N ASN A 97 -11.51 1.43 -8.69
CA ASN A 97 -10.99 1.57 -7.32
C ASN A 97 -10.71 0.25 -6.59
N GLU A 98 -10.63 -0.86 -7.33
CA GLU A 98 -10.22 -2.16 -6.80
C GLU A 98 -8.76 -2.46 -7.17
N VAL A 99 -8.07 -3.17 -6.28
CA VAL A 99 -6.73 -3.67 -6.58
C VAL A 99 -6.85 -5.06 -7.17
N HIS A 100 -6.29 -5.23 -8.37
CA HIS A 100 -6.17 -6.52 -9.02
C HIS A 100 -4.73 -7.03 -8.89
N CYS A 101 -4.54 -8.18 -8.25
CA CYS A 101 -3.23 -8.78 -8.02
C CYS A 101 -3.08 -10.10 -8.78
N VAL A 102 -1.88 -10.33 -9.29
CA VAL A 102 -1.44 -11.58 -9.90
C VAL A 102 -0.30 -12.13 -9.05
N VAL A 103 -0.43 -13.40 -8.65
CA VAL A 103 0.60 -14.13 -7.92
C VAL A 103 1.33 -15.03 -8.90
N SER A 104 2.66 -14.99 -8.86
CA SER A 104 3.51 -15.83 -9.69
C SER A 104 3.46 -17.28 -9.23
N ASP A 105 3.30 -18.19 -10.18
CA ASP A 105 3.46 -19.63 -9.95
C ASP A 105 4.86 -20.06 -10.37
N CYS A 106 5.52 -20.84 -9.52
CA CYS A 106 6.92 -21.21 -9.71
C CYS A 106 7.05 -22.58 -10.36
N ALA A 107 7.88 -22.67 -11.40
CA ALA A 107 8.28 -23.95 -11.93
C ALA A 107 9.00 -24.78 -10.86
N VAL A 108 8.79 -26.10 -10.88
CA VAL A 108 9.47 -27.00 -9.95
C VAL A 108 10.97 -27.01 -10.26
N PRO A 109 11.85 -26.67 -9.29
CA PRO A 109 13.28 -26.67 -9.53
C PRO A 109 13.83 -28.06 -9.85
N GLU A 110 14.78 -28.15 -10.77
CA GLU A 110 15.39 -29.42 -11.18
C GLU A 110 16.54 -29.88 -10.27
N CYS A 111 16.43 -29.69 -8.95
CA CYS A 111 17.43 -30.09 -7.99
C CYS A 111 16.79 -30.50 -6.66
N VAL A 112 17.52 -31.29 -5.88
CA VAL A 112 17.05 -31.72 -4.54
C VAL A 112 17.37 -30.71 -3.44
N ASN A 113 18.13 -29.64 -3.76
CA ASN A 113 18.55 -28.59 -2.83
C ASN A 113 18.31 -27.16 -3.37
N PRO A 114 17.06 -26.80 -3.70
CA PRO A 114 16.74 -25.44 -4.11
C PRO A 114 17.06 -24.42 -3.01
N VAL A 115 17.47 -23.22 -3.42
CA VAL A 115 17.75 -22.10 -2.51
C VAL A 115 16.71 -21.00 -2.74
N TYR A 116 16.13 -20.51 -1.64
CA TYR A 116 15.19 -19.38 -1.63
C TYR A 116 15.95 -18.10 -1.28
N GLU A 117 15.84 -17.07 -2.12
CA GLU A 117 16.48 -15.77 -1.89
C GLU A 117 15.42 -14.69 -1.61
N PRO A 118 15.67 -13.74 -0.70
CA PRO A 118 14.66 -12.76 -0.27
C PRO A 118 14.08 -11.89 -1.39
N GLU A 119 14.88 -11.56 -2.41
CA GLU A 119 14.49 -10.68 -3.51
C GLU A 119 13.95 -11.45 -4.72
N GLN A 120 13.96 -12.78 -4.67
CA GLN A 120 13.48 -13.64 -5.76
C GLN A 120 12.18 -14.29 -5.35
N CYS A 121 11.22 -14.34 -6.28
CA CYS A 121 9.98 -15.06 -6.01
C CYS A 121 10.23 -16.58 -5.91
N CYS A 122 10.89 -17.13 -6.94
CA CYS A 122 11.00 -18.56 -7.11
C CYS A 122 12.35 -19.09 -6.60
N PRO A 123 12.36 -20.31 -6.04
CA PRO A 123 13.59 -20.98 -5.68
C PRO A 123 14.47 -21.27 -6.90
N ILE A 124 15.79 -21.26 -6.69
CA ILE A 124 16.77 -21.53 -7.74
C ILE A 124 17.70 -22.69 -7.37
N CYS A 125 18.18 -23.40 -8.39
CA CYS A 125 19.25 -24.38 -8.26
C CYS A 125 20.60 -23.71 -8.52
N LYS A 126 21.25 -23.16 -7.48
CA LYS A 126 22.50 -22.39 -7.62
C LYS A 126 23.61 -23.13 -8.38
N ASN A 127 23.69 -24.44 -8.22
CA ASN A 127 24.70 -25.31 -8.84
C ASN A 127 24.14 -26.11 -10.02
N GLY A 128 22.98 -25.72 -10.55
CA GLY A 128 22.28 -26.44 -11.61
C GLY A 128 21.62 -27.75 -11.15
N PRO A 129 21.14 -28.57 -12.11
CA PRO A 129 20.41 -29.78 -11.80
C PRO A 129 21.27 -30.81 -11.06
N ASN A 130 20.67 -31.49 -10.09
CA ASN A 130 21.35 -32.48 -9.26
C ASN A 130 20.36 -33.46 -8.63
N CYS A 131 20.88 -34.59 -8.13
CA CYS A 131 20.10 -35.57 -7.40
C CYS A 131 20.94 -36.29 -6.34
N PHE A 132 20.28 -37.11 -5.53
CA PHE A 132 20.93 -37.88 -4.46
C PHE A 132 21.61 -39.14 -4.99
N ALA A 133 22.89 -39.32 -4.65
CA ALA A 133 23.61 -40.59 -4.68
C ALA A 133 23.84 -41.07 -3.24
N GLY A 134 22.93 -41.90 -2.73
CA GLY A 134 22.88 -42.22 -1.30
C GLY A 134 22.55 -40.98 -0.48
N THR A 135 23.50 -40.51 0.33
CA THR A 135 23.36 -39.28 1.15
C THR A 135 24.04 -38.05 0.54
N THR A 136 24.77 -38.21 -0.57
CA THR A 136 25.54 -37.14 -1.21
C THR A 136 24.77 -36.58 -2.40
N ILE A 137 24.81 -35.27 -2.60
CA ILE A 137 24.23 -34.62 -3.79
C ILE A 137 25.29 -34.57 -4.89
N ILE A 138 24.97 -35.07 -6.08
CA ILE A 138 25.86 -35.04 -7.25
C ILE A 138 25.22 -34.27 -8.42
N PRO A 139 26.01 -33.57 -9.24
CA PRO A 139 25.51 -32.86 -10.41
C PRO A 139 24.95 -33.82 -11.48
N ALA A 140 23.95 -33.34 -12.24
CA ALA A 140 23.38 -34.07 -13.36
C ALA A 140 24.29 -34.11 -14.60
N GLY A 141 24.13 -35.15 -15.41
CA GLY A 141 24.76 -35.27 -16.74
C GLY A 141 26.19 -35.81 -16.74
N ILE A 142 26.82 -36.03 -15.59
CA ILE A 142 28.20 -36.53 -15.48
C ILE A 142 28.30 -37.80 -14.64
N ASP A 143 29.35 -38.59 -14.86
CA ASP A 143 29.74 -39.69 -13.97
C ASP A 143 30.56 -39.15 -12.81
N VAL A 144 30.16 -39.45 -11.59
CA VAL A 144 30.83 -39.02 -10.36
C VAL A 144 31.27 -40.25 -9.57
N LYS A 145 32.57 -40.33 -9.26
CA LYS A 145 33.13 -41.32 -8.33
C LYS A 145 32.78 -40.89 -6.91
N VAL A 146 31.82 -41.57 -6.27
CA VAL A 146 31.32 -41.24 -4.91
C VAL A 146 32.13 -41.90 -3.80
N ASP A 147 32.78 -43.02 -4.10
CA ASP A 147 33.76 -43.71 -3.26
C ASP A 147 34.78 -44.44 -4.15
N ASP A 148 35.72 -45.19 -3.57
CA ASP A 148 36.80 -45.82 -4.34
C ASP A 148 36.35 -46.78 -5.44
N CYS A 149 35.14 -47.33 -5.30
CA CYS A 149 34.62 -48.42 -6.10
C CYS A 149 33.29 -48.09 -6.76
N THR A 150 32.65 -46.97 -6.42
CA THR A 150 31.30 -46.66 -6.87
C THR A 150 31.30 -45.42 -7.73
N ILE A 151 30.78 -45.57 -8.95
CA ILE A 151 30.53 -44.46 -9.88
C ILE A 151 29.01 -44.29 -9.99
N CYS A 152 28.52 -43.09 -9.76
CA CYS A 152 27.12 -42.74 -9.86
C CYS A 152 26.90 -41.70 -10.97
N ARG A 153 25.79 -41.84 -11.69
CA ARG A 153 25.31 -40.85 -12.67
C ARG A 153 23.92 -40.39 -12.32
N CYS A 154 23.76 -39.08 -12.27
CA CYS A 154 22.45 -38.43 -12.19
C CYS A 154 21.98 -38.10 -13.61
N HIS A 155 20.84 -38.64 -14.03
CA HIS A 155 20.30 -38.39 -15.37
C HIS A 155 19.60 -37.04 -15.46
N ASN A 156 19.73 -36.37 -16.60
CA ASN A 156 19.03 -35.11 -16.84
C ASN A 156 17.52 -35.33 -16.84
N GLY A 157 16.78 -34.46 -16.15
CA GLY A 157 15.33 -34.49 -16.10
C GLY A 157 14.73 -35.51 -15.13
N ASP A 158 15.53 -36.27 -14.37
CA ASP A 158 15.09 -37.25 -13.37
C ASP A 158 15.60 -36.88 -11.96
N TRP A 159 15.67 -35.59 -11.64
CA TRP A 159 16.27 -35.08 -10.39
C TRP A 159 15.60 -35.63 -9.11
N TRP A 160 14.32 -36.00 -9.19
CA TRP A 160 13.57 -36.62 -8.09
C TRP A 160 13.93 -38.10 -7.86
N LYS A 161 14.59 -38.74 -8.83
CA LYS A 161 15.06 -40.12 -8.69
C LYS A 161 16.47 -40.14 -8.10
N PRO A 162 16.81 -41.16 -7.30
CA PRO A 162 18.19 -41.40 -6.92
C PRO A 162 19.09 -41.62 -8.14
N ALA A 163 20.34 -41.22 -8.04
CA ALA A 163 21.36 -41.46 -9.04
C ALA A 163 21.55 -42.96 -9.30
N GLN A 164 21.87 -43.31 -10.54
CA GLN A 164 22.22 -44.67 -10.93
C GLN A 164 23.68 -44.94 -10.57
N CYS A 165 23.91 -45.83 -9.62
CA CYS A 165 25.25 -46.17 -9.13
C CYS A 165 25.67 -47.56 -9.58
N VAL A 166 26.91 -47.68 -10.06
CA VAL A 166 27.53 -48.94 -10.46
C VAL A 166 28.82 -49.11 -9.66
N ARG A 167 28.97 -50.27 -9.02
CA ARG A 167 30.23 -50.67 -8.39
C ARG A 167 31.16 -51.25 -9.46
N ARG A 168 32.38 -50.70 -9.56
CA ARG A 168 33.47 -51.17 -10.43
C ARG A 168 34.61 -51.74 -9.60
N GLU A 169 35.47 -52.52 -10.24
CA GLU A 169 36.71 -53.00 -9.65
C GLU A 169 37.67 -51.84 -9.37
N CYS A 170 38.30 -51.87 -8.20
CA CYS A 170 39.03 -50.77 -7.59
C CYS A 170 40.22 -51.38 -6.83
N LEU A 171 41.37 -50.71 -6.89
CA LEU A 171 42.69 -51.24 -6.52
C LEU A 171 42.91 -51.53 -5.02
N ASN A 172 41.86 -51.57 -4.20
CA ASN A 172 41.95 -51.83 -2.75
C ASN A 172 41.04 -52.97 -2.24
N GLY A 173 40.73 -53.94 -3.12
CA GLY A 173 40.24 -55.24 -2.69
C GLY A 173 40.86 -56.30 -3.57
N GLN A 174 41.84 -57.04 -3.03
CA GLN A 174 42.47 -58.18 -3.68
C GLN A 174 41.43 -59.06 -4.41
N THR A 175 41.53 -59.12 -5.73
CA THR A 175 41.04 -60.25 -6.51
C THR A 175 42.13 -61.34 -6.47
N LEU A 176 41.81 -62.45 -5.81
CA LEU A 176 42.46 -63.76 -6.06
C LEU A 176 42.13 -64.22 -7.49
#